data_AF-A0A0P1M2L1-F1
#
_entry.id   AF-A0A0P1M2L1-F1
#
_cell.length_a   1.000
_cell.length_b   1.000
_cell.length_c   1.000
_cell.angle_alpha   90.00
_cell.angle_beta   90.00
_cell.angle_gamma   90.00
#
_symmetry.space_group_name_H-M   'P 1'
#
loop_
_entity.id
_entity.type
_entity.pdbx_description
1 polymer ?
#
loop_
_entity_poly.entity_id
_entity_poly.type
_entity_poly.pdbx_seq_one_letter_code
_entity_poly.pdbx_strand_id
1 'polypeptide(L)'
;MPVTIKDVEYIANLARLEFKEEEKEKFTEQFNRILEYIDKLNELDTTDVEPLYHVIDLKNVFREDIVKESYPREEILKNAPSRTEFFFKVPKVIQVEKPQKENEDKEQS
;
A
#
# COMPACT_ATOMS: atom_id res chain seq x y z
N MET A 1 -17.49 12.59 3.73
CA MET A 1 -16.59 13.31 4.68
C MET A 1 -15.34 13.66 3.90
N PRO A 2 -14.86 14.92 3.95
CA PRO A 2 -13.69 15.31 3.17
C PRO A 2 -12.42 14.64 3.72
N VAL A 3 -11.53 14.27 2.81
CA VAL A 3 -10.18 13.76 3.09
C VAL A 3 -9.34 14.88 3.68
N THR A 4 -8.61 14.57 4.74
CA THR A 4 -7.65 15.48 5.39
C THR A 4 -6.22 15.15 4.97
N ILE A 5 -5.28 16.07 5.25
CA ILE A 5 -3.85 15.83 5.02
C ILE A 5 -3.36 14.57 5.77
N LYS A 6 -3.86 14.33 6.98
CA LYS A 6 -3.51 13.12 7.75
C LYS A 6 -3.94 11.84 7.06
N ASP A 7 -5.09 11.87 6.39
CA ASP A 7 -5.58 10.73 5.61
C ASP A 7 -4.69 10.48 4.38
N VAL A 8 -4.23 11.55 3.72
CA VAL A 8 -3.24 11.45 2.63
C VAL A 8 -1.94 10.82 3.12
N GLU A 9 -1.41 11.25 4.27
CA GLU A 9 -0.21 10.68 4.87
C GLU A 9 -0.39 9.20 5.23
N TYR A 10 -1.55 8.85 5.77
CA TYR A 10 -1.89 7.48 6.12
C TYR A 10 -1.93 6.57 4.87
N ILE A 11 -2.63 7.01 3.83
CA ILE A 11 -2.72 6.29 2.56
C ILE A 11 -1.33 6.18 1.90
N ALA A 12 -0.53 7.25 1.92
CA ALA A 12 0.83 7.24 1.40
C ALA A 12 1.69 6.19 2.11
N ASN A 13 1.58 6.07 3.44
CA ASN A 13 2.31 5.06 4.20
C ASN A 13 1.92 3.63 3.80
N LEU A 14 0.61 3.38 3.63
CA LEU A 14 0.09 2.08 3.18
C LEU A 14 0.60 1.72 1.79
N ALA A 15 0.67 2.71 0.89
CA ALA A 15 1.16 2.54 -0.48
C ALA A 15 2.68 2.63 -0.62
N ARG A 16 3.43 2.84 0.48
CA ARG A 16 4.90 3.07 0.47
C ARG A 16 5.33 4.24 -0.41
N LEU A 17 4.54 5.31 -0.41
CA LEU A 17 4.83 6.57 -1.10
C LEU A 17 5.30 7.63 -0.12
N GLU A 18 6.21 8.48 -0.57
CA GLU A 18 6.68 9.65 0.16
C GLU A 18 6.34 10.91 -0.64
N PHE A 19 5.74 11.89 0.03
CA PHE A 19 5.29 13.15 -0.58
C PHE A 19 5.87 14.33 0.19
N LYS A 20 6.23 15.38 -0.55
CA LYS A 20 6.56 16.68 0.05
C LYS A 20 5.31 17.35 0.59
N GLU A 21 5.49 18.33 1.47
CA GLU A 21 4.36 19.00 2.13
C GLU A 21 3.43 19.69 1.13
N GLU A 22 3.99 20.34 0.11
CA GLU A 22 3.22 21.01 -0.93
C GLU A 22 2.42 20.02 -1.80
N GLU A 23 2.93 18.79 -1.95
CA GLU A 23 2.25 17.72 -2.68
C GLU A 23 1.08 17.16 -1.88
N LYS A 24 1.18 17.10 -0.54
CA LYS A 24 0.09 16.63 0.32
C LYS A 24 -1.13 17.53 0.23
N GLU A 25 -0.94 18.85 0.25
CA GLU A 25 -2.04 19.81 0.10
C GLU A 25 -2.74 19.63 -1.26
N LYS A 26 -1.95 19.54 -2.33
CA LYS A 26 -2.46 19.31 -3.67
C LYS A 26 -3.22 17.98 -3.79
N PHE A 27 -2.68 16.90 -3.25
CA PHE A 27 -3.35 15.59 -3.28
C PHE A 27 -4.62 15.56 -2.44
N THR A 28 -4.66 16.32 -1.34
CA THR A 28 -5.88 16.46 -0.53
C THR A 28 -7.01 17.07 -1.37
N GLU A 29 -6.75 18.14 -2.11
CA GLU A 29 -7.76 18.74 -3.01
C GLU A 29 -8.18 17.75 -4.12
N GLN A 30 -7.20 17.09 -4.74
CA GLN A 30 -7.47 16.15 -5.84
C GLN A 30 -8.27 14.93 -5.39
N PHE A 31 -7.95 14.34 -4.23
CA PHE A 31 -8.69 13.20 -3.70
C PHE A 31 -10.12 13.58 -3.31
N ASN A 32 -10.32 14.75 -2.71
CA ASN A 32 -11.68 15.24 -2.44
C ASN A 32 -12.52 15.34 -3.72
N ARG A 33 -11.96 15.92 -4.79
CA ARG A 33 -12.64 15.99 -6.10
C ARG A 33 -12.97 14.61 -6.69
N ILE A 34 -12.05 13.65 -6.56
CA ILE A 34 -12.28 12.28 -7.06
C ILE A 34 -13.39 11.60 -6.27
N LEU A 35 -13.40 11.74 -4.94
CA LEU A 35 -14.43 11.17 -4.09
C LEU A 35 -15.80 11.81 -4.33
N GLU A 36 -15.86 13.12 -4.50
CA GLU A 36 -17.09 13.83 -4.92
C GLU A 36 -17.62 13.31 -6.26
N TYR A 37 -16.73 12.96 -7.19
CA TYR A 37 -17.15 12.35 -8.45
C TYR A 37 -17.66 10.92 -8.27
N ILE A 38 -17.02 10.12 -7.42
CA ILE A 38 -17.42 8.74 -7.08
C ILE A 38 -18.77 8.73 -6.34
N ASP A 39 -19.09 9.76 -5.56
CA ASP A 39 -20.35 9.85 -4.83
C ASP A 39 -21.59 9.76 -5.73
N LYS A 40 -21.47 10.06 -7.02
CA LYS A 40 -22.52 9.84 -8.03
C LYS A 40 -22.97 8.38 -8.12
N LEU A 41 -22.11 7.42 -7.79
CA LEU A 41 -22.47 6.01 -7.77
C LEU A 41 -23.49 5.67 -6.69
N ASN A 42 -23.59 6.48 -5.63
CA ASN A 42 -24.58 6.31 -4.56
C ASN A 42 -26.02 6.68 -5.00
N GLU A 43 -26.19 7.30 -6.17
CA GLU A 43 -27.51 7.64 -6.74
C GLU A 43 -28.22 6.41 -7.32
N LEU A 44 -27.50 5.29 -7.49
CA LEU A 44 -28.00 4.06 -8.07
C LEU A 44 -28.37 3.05 -6.97
N ASP A 45 -29.55 2.43 -7.08
CA ASP A 45 -29.97 1.34 -6.19
C ASP A 45 -29.32 0.02 -6.62
N THR A 46 -28.51 -0.55 -5.72
CA THR A 46 -27.79 -1.82 -5.92
C THR A 46 -28.20 -2.88 -4.90
N THR A 47 -29.32 -2.72 -4.19
CA THR A 47 -29.77 -3.60 -3.09
C THR A 47 -29.84 -5.08 -3.50
N ASP A 48 -30.30 -5.36 -4.73
CA ASP A 48 -30.46 -6.71 -5.27
C ASP A 48 -29.43 -7.05 -6.37
N VAL A 49 -28.33 -6.29 -6.45
CA VAL A 49 -27.27 -6.50 -7.45
C VAL A 49 -26.04 -7.13 -6.81
N GLU A 50 -25.77 -8.38 -7.17
CA GLU A 50 -24.57 -9.09 -6.72
C GLU A 50 -23.29 -8.41 -7.26
N PRO A 51 -22.23 -8.24 -6.44
CA PRO A 51 -20.96 -7.70 -6.90
C PRO A 51 -20.29 -8.55 -7.98
N LEU A 52 -19.75 -7.90 -9.01
CA LEU A 52 -19.00 -8.57 -10.07
C LEU A 52 -17.50 -8.66 -9.70
N TYR A 53 -17.02 -9.84 -9.34
CA TYR A 53 -15.60 -10.08 -9.01
C TYR A 53 -14.73 -10.36 -10.24
N HIS A 54 -15.23 -11.21 -11.14
CA HIS A 54 -14.55 -11.62 -12.36
C HIS A 54 -15.56 -11.57 -13.51
N VAL A 55 -15.14 -11.05 -14.66
CA VAL A 55 -15.98 -11.01 -15.87
C VAL A 55 -16.13 -12.39 -16.53
N ILE A 56 -15.30 -13.36 -16.12
CA ILE A 56 -15.30 -14.73 -16.61
C ILE A 56 -15.65 -15.66 -15.46
N ASP A 57 -16.53 -16.62 -15.72
CA ASP A 57 -16.87 -17.69 -14.78
C ASP A 57 -15.70 -18.68 -14.64
N LEU A 58 -14.80 -18.40 -13.70
CA LEU A 58 -13.73 -19.31 -13.31
C LEU A 58 -14.21 -20.17 -12.13
N LYS A 59 -14.11 -21.49 -12.27
CA LYS A 59 -14.39 -22.44 -11.18
C LYS A 59 -13.23 -23.41 -11.05
N ASN A 60 -12.68 -23.52 -9.84
CA ASN A 60 -11.78 -24.60 -9.45
C ASN A 60 -10.63 -24.84 -10.45
N VAL A 61 -10.00 -23.75 -10.93
CA VAL A 61 -8.86 -23.83 -11.85
C VAL A 61 -7.62 -24.21 -11.05
N PHE A 62 -7.42 -25.51 -10.87
CA PHE A 62 -6.29 -26.05 -10.13
C PHE A 62 -5.05 -26.21 -11.00
N ARG A 63 -3.89 -25.97 -10.41
CA ARG A 63 -2.60 -26.38 -10.95
C ARG A 63 -2.31 -27.81 -10.49
N GLU A 64 -1.91 -28.69 -11.41
CA GLU A 64 -1.40 -30.02 -11.07
C GLU A 64 -0.16 -29.91 -10.17
N ASP A 65 -0.06 -30.77 -9.16
CA ASP A 65 1.07 -30.80 -8.24
C ASP A 65 2.26 -31.57 -8.81
N ILE A 66 2.82 -31.02 -9.89
CA ILE A 66 3.98 -31.55 -10.57
C ILE A 66 5.17 -30.62 -10.32
N VAL A 67 6.29 -31.19 -9.89
CA VAL A 67 7.55 -30.46 -9.71
C VAL A 67 8.04 -29.98 -11.06
N LYS A 68 8.37 -28.68 -11.14
CA LYS A 68 9.01 -28.06 -12.31
C LYS A 68 10.38 -27.54 -11.90
N GLU A 69 11.30 -27.50 -12.85
CA GLU A 69 12.61 -26.91 -12.62
C GLU A 69 12.47 -25.41 -12.31
N SER A 70 13.18 -24.95 -11.29
CA SER A 70 13.30 -23.54 -10.97
C SER A 70 14.20 -22.83 -11.99
N TYR A 71 13.95 -21.54 -12.22
CA TYR A 71 14.81 -20.72 -13.07
C TYR A 71 16.26 -20.67 -12.53
N PRO A 72 17.27 -20.54 -13.41
CA PRO A 72 18.66 -20.35 -13.00
C PRO A 72 18.81 -19.11 -12.11
N ARG A 73 19.56 -19.24 -11.01
CA ARG A 73 19.75 -18.16 -10.03
C ARG A 73 20.28 -16.87 -10.67
N GLU A 74 21.22 -16.98 -11.60
CA GLU A 74 21.78 -15.82 -12.29
C GLU A 74 20.73 -15.04 -13.10
N GLU A 75 19.76 -15.74 -13.72
CA GLU A 75 18.67 -15.09 -14.44
C GLU A 75 17.73 -14.35 -13.48
N ILE A 76 17.41 -14.96 -12.34
CA ILE A 76 16.56 -14.35 -11.29
C ILE A 76 17.21 -13.08 -10.74
N LEU A 77 18.52 -13.12 -10.48
CA LEU A 77 19.26 -12.02 -9.88
C LEU A 77 19.71 -10.94 -10.88
N LYS A 78 19.51 -11.16 -12.19
CA LYS A 78 20.00 -10.26 -13.26
C LYS A 78 19.52 -8.81 -13.10
N ASN A 79 18.29 -8.63 -12.63
CA ASN A 79 17.66 -7.31 -12.44
C ASN A 79 17.67 -6.83 -10.99
N ALA A 80 18.35 -7.53 -10.08
CA ALA A 80 18.43 -7.14 -8.68
C ALA A 80 19.20 -5.80 -8.56
N PRO A 81 18.61 -4.73 -7.98
CA PRO A 81 19.32 -3.45 -7.80
C PRO A 81 20.58 -3.60 -6.92
N SER A 82 20.54 -4.54 -5.96
CA SER A 82 21.70 -4.92 -5.16
C SER A 82 21.63 -6.40 -4.82
N ARG A 83 22.76 -7.10 -4.98
CA ARG A 83 22.87 -8.54 -4.68
C ARG A 83 24.21 -8.87 -4.03
N THR A 84 24.23 -9.96 -3.27
CA THR A 84 25.45 -10.73 -3.03
C THR A 84 25.56 -11.84 -4.07
N GLU A 85 26.52 -12.75 -3.93
CA GLU A 85 26.68 -13.87 -4.87
C GLU A 85 25.40 -14.70 -5.04
N PHE A 86 24.61 -14.85 -3.97
CA PHE A 86 23.42 -15.72 -3.99
C PHE A 86 22.12 -15.09 -3.51
N PHE A 87 22.13 -13.84 -3.01
CA PHE A 87 20.96 -13.24 -2.35
C PHE A 87 20.67 -11.81 -2.82
N PHE A 88 19.41 -11.40 -2.75
CA PHE A 88 19.03 -10.00 -2.81
C PHE A 88 19.53 -9.27 -1.56
N LYS A 89 20.20 -8.13 -1.75
CA LYS A 89 20.70 -7.32 -0.63
C LYS A 89 19.70 -6.19 -0.34
N VAL A 90 19.18 -6.16 0.87
CA VAL A 90 18.25 -5.12 1.35
C VAL A 90 18.74 -4.50 2.67
N PRO A 91 18.32 -3.28 3.02
CA PRO A 91 18.57 -2.72 4.34
C PRO A 91 18.05 -3.64 5.45
N LYS A 92 18.77 -3.68 6.57
CA LYS A 92 18.39 -4.52 7.72
C LYS A 92 17.07 -4.02 8.32
N VAL A 93 16.11 -4.92 8.48
CA VAL A 93 14.82 -4.63 9.11
C VAL A 93 14.98 -4.71 10.63
N ILE A 94 15.43 -3.64 11.29
CA ILE A 94 15.30 -3.46 12.74
C ILE A 94 14.35 -2.29 12.97
N GLN A 95 13.29 -2.48 13.75
CA GLN A 95 12.43 -1.38 14.18
C GLN A 95 13.19 -0.57 15.23
N VAL A 96 13.65 0.64 14.88
CA VAL A 96 14.07 1.63 15.87
C VAL A 96 12.79 2.31 16.35
N GLU A 97 12.28 1.90 17.51
CA GLU A 97 11.26 2.68 18.20
C GLU A 97 11.85 4.08 18.45
N LYS A 98 11.19 5.12 17.93
CA LYS A 98 11.58 6.51 18.25
C LYS A 98 11.39 6.67 19.76
N PRO A 99 12.40 7.11 20.53
CA PRO A 99 12.24 7.31 21.96
C PRO A 99 11.10 8.32 22.18
N GLN A 100 10.12 7.92 22.98
CA GLN A 100 9.10 8.82 23.49
C GLN A 100 9.83 9.91 24.28
N LYS A 101 9.64 11.18 23.92
CA LYS A 101 10.07 12.27 24.78
C LYS A 101 9.23 12.15 26.06
N GLU A 102 9.84 11.64 27.13
CA GLU A 102 9.27 11.74 28.47
C GLU A 102 9.05 13.23 28.76
N ASN A 103 7.80 13.56 29.05
CA ASN A 103 7.41 14.85 29.56
C ASN A 103 7.96 14.98 30.99
N GLU A 104 9.20 15.43 31.13
CA GLU A 104 9.69 16.00 32.39
C GLU A 104 9.08 17.39 32.58
N ASP A 105 7.79 17.42 32.92
CA ASP A 105 7.11 18.57 33.51
C ASP A 105 5.97 18.02 34.37
N LYS A 106 6.35 17.41 35.51
CA LYS A 106 5.50 17.16 36.68
C LYS A 106 6.30 16.53 37.82
N GLU A 107 7.13 17.34 38.47
CA GLU A 107 7.25 17.29 39.93
C GLU A 107 7.30 18.73 40.43
N GLN A 108 6.14 19.18 40.91
CA GLN A 108 6.04 20.32 41.81
C GLN A 108 6.62 19.88 43.15
N SER A 109 7.68 20.55 43.62
CA SER A 109 7.79 21.04 45.00
C SER A 109 8.94 22.02 45.17
#